data_AF-A0A3B5AH09-F1
#
_entry.id   AF-A0A3B5AH09-F1
#
_cell.length_a   1.000
_cell.length_b   1.000
_cell.length_c   1.000
_cell.angle_alpha   90.00
_cell.angle_beta   90.00
_cell.angle_gamma   90.00
#
_symmetry.space_group_name_H-M   'P 1'
#
loop_
_entity.id
_entity.type
_entity.pdbx_description
1 polymer ?
#
loop_
_entity_poly.entity_id
_entity_poly.type
_entity_poly.pdbx_seq_one_letter_code
_entity_poly.pdbx_strand_id
1 'polypeptide(L)'
;MKTKDAEKLKVFFSAVYAFGVWTTIGSLLYLRYMGRFEDIRDNPYRVVYETAHTKTVIVYKKDFVPYTTRLFNFFNSFTGNK
;
A
#
# COMPACT_ATOMS: atom_id res chain seq x y z
N MET A 1 -32.18 -26.07 -19.16
CA MET A 1 -31.62 -25.67 -17.85
C MET A 1 -32.71 -25.82 -16.79
N LYS A 2 -32.44 -26.52 -15.68
CA LYS A 2 -33.43 -26.66 -14.60
C LYS A 2 -33.64 -25.30 -13.94
N THR A 3 -34.89 -24.94 -13.65
CA THR A 3 -35.26 -23.66 -13.01
C THR A 3 -34.53 -23.43 -11.68
N LYS A 4 -34.20 -24.50 -10.95
CA LYS A 4 -33.39 -24.47 -9.71
C LYS A 4 -31.96 -23.96 -9.91
N ASP A 5 -31.37 -24.15 -11.10
CA ASP A 5 -30.02 -23.67 -11.39
C ASP A 5 -30.02 -22.15 -11.62
N ALA A 6 -31.11 -21.62 -12.18
CA ALA A 6 -31.29 -20.18 -12.38
C ALA A 6 -31.43 -19.43 -11.05
N GLU A 7 -32.10 -20.02 -10.05
CA GLU A 7 -32.21 -19.42 -8.71
C GLU A 7 -30.87 -19.38 -7.99
N LYS A 8 -30.07 -20.45 -8.07
CA LYS A 8 -28.71 -20.47 -7.49
C LYS A 8 -27.80 -19.41 -8.09
N LEU A 9 -27.87 -19.19 -9.41
CA LEU A 9 -27.09 -18.15 -10.09
C LEU A 9 -27.45 -16.75 -9.59
N LYS A 10 -28.73 -16.45 -9.38
CA LYS A 10 -29.16 -15.15 -8.83
C LYS A 10 -28.59 -14.91 -7.42
N VAL A 11 -28.63 -15.93 -6.57
CA VAL A 11 -28.06 -15.85 -5.21
C VAL A 11 -26.55 -15.64 -5.26
N PHE A 12 -25.85 -16.36 -6.13
CA PHE A 12 -24.41 -16.20 -6.32
C PHE A 12 -24.04 -14.78 -6.78
N PHE A 13 -24.69 -14.27 -7.84
CA PHE A 13 -24.41 -12.92 -8.34
C PHE A 13 -24.73 -11.83 -7.30
N SER A 14 -25.79 -12.01 -6.50
CA SER A 14 -26.13 -11.12 -5.39
C SER A 14 -25.04 -11.12 -4.31
N ALA A 15 -24.54 -12.30 -3.93
CA ALA A 15 -23.47 -12.43 -2.94
C ALA A 15 -22.16 -11.79 -3.43
N VAL A 16 -21.79 -12.00 -4.70
CA VAL A 16 -20.60 -11.38 -5.31
C VAL A 16 -20.73 -9.85 -5.34
N TYR A 17 -21.91 -9.32 -5.67
CA TYR A 17 -22.16 -7.88 -5.67
C TYR A 17 -22.05 -7.28 -4.26
N ALA A 18 -22.70 -7.91 -3.27
CA ALA A 18 -22.65 -7.46 -1.89
C ALA A 18 -21.21 -7.47 -1.33
N PHE A 19 -20.46 -8.53 -1.61
CA PHE A 19 -19.06 -8.62 -1.24
C PHE A 19 -18.22 -7.53 -1.92
N GLY A 20 -18.38 -7.33 -3.22
CA GLY A 20 -17.72 -6.28 -3.97
C GLY A 20 -17.97 -4.90 -3.34
N VAL A 21 -19.22 -4.51 -3.18
CA VAL A 21 -19.60 -3.21 -2.58
C VAL A 21 -19.00 -3.04 -1.18
N TRP A 22 -19.07 -4.08 -0.33
CA TRP A 22 -18.53 -4.00 1.02
C TRP A 22 -17.00 -3.87 1.04
N THR A 23 -16.28 -4.54 0.15
CA THR A 23 -14.82 -4.40 0.03
C THR A 23 -14.41 -3.01 -0.44
N THR A 24 -15.15 -2.41 -1.38
CA THR A 24 -14.86 -1.04 -1.85
C THR A 24 -15.09 -0.01 -0.75
N ILE A 25 -16.21 -0.13 -0.01
CA ILE A 25 -16.52 0.73 1.14
C ILE A 25 -15.45 0.56 2.23
N GLY A 26 -15.10 -0.69 2.57
CA GLY A 26 -14.06 -0.99 3.54
C GLY A 26 -12.69 -0.41 3.15
N SER A 27 -12.31 -0.51 1.88
CA SER A 27 -11.08 0.07 1.35
C SER A 27 -11.07 1.60 1.46
N LEU A 28 -12.17 2.26 1.09
CA LEU A 28 -12.31 3.72 1.20
C LEU A 28 -12.22 4.18 2.66
N LEU A 29 -12.89 3.48 3.59
CA LEU A 29 -12.81 3.78 5.02
C LEU A 29 -11.41 3.52 5.57
N TYR A 30 -10.76 2.44 5.17
CA TYR A 30 -9.40 2.09 5.57
C TYR A 30 -8.39 3.15 5.10
N LEU A 31 -8.46 3.58 3.84
CA LEU A 31 -7.61 4.65 3.31
C LEU A 31 -7.86 5.98 4.01
N ARG A 32 -9.13 6.32 4.29
CA ARG A 32 -9.47 7.54 5.04
C ARG A 32 -8.97 7.49 6.49
N TYR A 33 -8.95 6.31 7.10
CA TYR A 33 -8.41 6.11 8.44
C TYR A 33 -6.88 6.20 8.43
N MET A 34 -6.19 5.40 7.60
CA MET A 34 -4.72 5.39 7.48
C MET A 34 -4.15 6.73 7.02
N GLY A 35 -4.80 7.42 6.08
CA GLY A 35 -4.36 8.74 5.61
C GLY A 35 -4.37 9.81 6.71
N ARG A 36 -5.24 9.69 7.73
CA ARG A 36 -5.17 10.58 8.91
C ARG A 36 -3.99 10.27 9.83
N PHE A 37 -3.47 9.03 9.86
CA PHE A 37 -2.29 8.69 10.67
C PHE A 37 -0.98 9.13 10.01
N GLU A 38 -0.96 9.30 8.69
CA GLU A 38 0.23 9.75 7.96
C GLU A 38 0.52 11.25 8.15
N ASP A 39 -0.52 12.08 8.31
CA ASP A 39 -0.37 13.51 8.59
C ASP A 39 -0.04 13.84 10.06
N ILE A 40 -0.19 12.89 11.00
CA ILE A 40 0.03 13.13 12.45
C ILE A 40 1.47 12.77 12.89
N ARG A 41 2.30 12.18 12.03
CA ARG A 41 3.69 11.86 12.41
C ARG A 41 4.61 12.99 11.99
N ASP A 42 4.79 13.90 12.93
CA ASP A 42 5.90 14.83 13.11
C ASP A 42 7.25 14.10 12.86
N ASN A 43 7.59 13.93 11.59
CA ASN A 43 8.71 13.12 11.14
C ASN A 43 9.87 14.07 10.82
N PRO A 44 10.95 14.10 11.63
CA PRO A 44 12.08 15.01 11.41
C PRO A 44 12.83 14.74 10.09
N TYR A 45 12.49 13.66 9.38
CA TYR A 45 13.06 13.27 8.10
C TYR A 45 12.20 13.63 6.88
N ARG A 46 11.14 14.43 7.08
CA ARG A 46 10.29 14.96 6.01
C ARG A 46 10.86 16.29 5.54
N VAL A 47 11.33 16.34 4.30
CA VAL A 47 11.74 17.58 3.64
C VAL A 47 10.69 17.93 2.60
N VAL A 48 10.05 19.10 2.77
CA VAL A 48 9.04 19.59 1.85
C VAL A 48 9.64 20.75 1.04
N TYR A 49 9.63 20.60 -0.27
CA TYR A 49 9.95 21.68 -1.20
C TYR A 49 8.65 22.22 -1.77
N GLU A 50 8.33 23.48 -1.49
CA GLU A 50 7.16 24.17 -2.02
C GLU A 50 7.61 25.22 -3.03
N THR A 51 7.03 25.17 -4.24
CA THR A 51 7.15 26.17 -5.30
C THR A 51 5.75 26.67 -5.63
N ALA A 52 5.62 27.79 -6.35
CA ALA A 52 4.34 28.43 -6.68
C ALA A 52 3.24 27.49 -7.22
N HIS A 53 3.62 26.38 -7.87
CA HIS A 53 2.67 25.44 -8.48
C HIS A 53 2.94 23.97 -8.13
N THR A 54 3.91 23.65 -7.27
CA THR A 54 4.32 22.27 -7.03
C THR A 54 4.76 22.07 -5.60
N LYS A 55 4.34 20.94 -5.01
CA LYS A 55 4.72 20.50 -3.68
C LYS A 55 5.36 19.12 -3.79
N THR A 56 6.66 19.06 -3.54
CA THR A 56 7.42 17.81 -3.52
C THR A 56 7.73 17.44 -2.07
N VAL A 57 7.26 16.28 -1.64
CA VAL A 57 7.48 15.76 -0.28
C VAL A 57 8.48 14.61 -0.36
N ILE A 58 9.70 14.81 0.15
CA ILE A 58 10.71 13.76 0.27
C ILE A 58 10.68 13.25 1.71
N VAL A 59 10.41 11.96 1.90
CA VAL A 59 10.42 11.31 3.21
C VAL A 59 11.57 10.32 3.25
N TYR A 60 12.62 10.62 4.02
CA TYR A 60 13.70 9.68 4.23
C TYR A 60 13.28 8.60 5.24
N LYS A 61 13.43 7.33 4.86
CA LYS A 61 13.15 6.20 5.74
C LYS A 61 14.30 6.04 6.73
N LYS A 62 13.99 6.02 8.03
CA LYS A 62 14.96 5.73 9.09
C LYS A 62 15.58 4.35 8.81
N ASP A 63 16.91 4.27 8.87
CA ASP A 63 17.71 3.06 8.62
C ASP A 63 17.64 2.52 7.16
N PHE A 64 17.40 3.40 6.19
CA PHE A 64 17.44 3.01 4.78
C PHE A 64 18.88 2.74 4.33
N VAL A 65 19.23 1.46 4.21
CA VAL A 65 20.42 1.01 3.48
C VAL A 65 20.08 0.94 1.99
N PRO A 66 20.77 1.71 1.11
CA PRO A 66 20.55 1.65 -0.33
C PRO A 66 20.61 0.21 -0.87
N TYR A 67 19.77 -0.13 -1.84
CA TYR A 67 19.77 -1.47 -2.44
C TYR A 67 21.15 -1.88 -2.97
N THR A 68 21.91 -0.92 -3.51
CA THR A 68 23.30 -1.10 -3.93
C THR A 68 24.18 -1.57 -2.77
N THR A 69 24.08 -0.93 -1.61
CA THR A 69 24.82 -1.33 -0.39
C THR A 69 24.39 -2.70 0.11
N ARG A 70 23.09 -3.04 0.03
CA ARG A 70 22.61 -4.39 0.40
C ARG A 70 23.18 -5.46 -0.52
N LEU A 71 23.18 -5.19 -1.83
CA LEU A 71 23.70 -6.12 -2.83
C LEU A 71 25.22 -6.28 -2.68
N PHE A 72 25.94 -5.17 -2.46
CA PHE A 72 27.38 -5.19 -2.19
C PHE A 72 27.72 -6.00 -0.94
N ASN A 73 27.00 -5.79 0.18
CA ASN A 73 27.20 -6.55 1.40
C ASN A 73 26.85 -8.04 1.22
N PHE A 74 25.79 -8.34 0.45
CA PHE A 74 25.44 -9.72 0.11
C PHE A 74 26.57 -10.39 -0.68
N PHE A 75 27.05 -9.79 -1.77
CA PHE A 75 28.14 -10.37 -2.56
C PHE A 75 29.45 -10.47 -1.76
N ASN A 76 29.78 -9.47 -0.93
CA ASN A 76 30.95 -9.54 -0.04
C ASN A 76 30.83 -10.63 1.03
N SER A 77 29.61 -10.95 1.48
CA SER A 77 29.41 -12.06 2.40
C SER A 77 29.71 -13.43 1.77
N PHE A 78 29.60 -13.56 0.44
CA PHE A 78 29.99 -14.77 -0.28
C PHE A 78 31.48 -14.83 -0.60
N THR A 79 32.11 -13.68 -0.91
CA THR A 79 33.54 -13.64 -1.23
C THR A 79 34.45 -13.66 -0.03
N GLY A 80 33.91 -13.66 1.20
CA GLY A 80 34.61 -14.06 2.43
C GLY A 80 36.03 -13.50 2.50
N ASN A 81 36.18 -12.17 2.54
CA ASN A 81 37.48 -11.56 2.74
C ASN A 81 37.98 -11.95 4.14
N LYS A 82 38.88 -12.94 4.19
CA LYS A 82 39.81 -13.19 5.30
C LYS A 82 40.96 -12.21 5.20
#